data_AF-A0A381I9P4-F1
#
_entry.id   AF-A0A381I9P4-F1
#
_cell.length_a   1.000
_cell.length_b   1.000
_cell.length_c   1.000
_cell.angle_alpha   90.00
_cell.angle_beta   90.00
_cell.angle_gamma   90.00
#
_symmetry.space_group_name_H-M   'P 1'
#
loop_
_entity.id
_entity.type
_entity.pdbx_description
1 polymer ?
#
loop_
_entity_poly.entity_id
_entity_poly.type
_entity_poly.pdbx_seq_one_letter_code
_entity_poly.pdbx_strand_id
1 'polypeptide(L)'
;MNDKIVKDTNSTRLGGTDRYDTNKKIINKFYSGVKEFYIASGTDLVYALVGSTVAKNNAIVLVDNDSNKSVLKSTTKLTAIGNLSDSILQQCLNVTKNIGDSNTEENIQ
;
A
#
# COMPACT_ATOMS: atom_id res chain seq x y z
N MET A 1 6.45 21.55 -7.29
CA MET A 1 7.74 20.86 -7.06
C MET A 1 8.59 21.02 -8.32
N ASN A 2 9.92 21.14 -8.22
CA ASN A 2 10.81 21.33 -9.39
C ASN A 2 11.36 19.97 -9.84
N ASP A 3 11.27 19.67 -11.14
CA ASP A 3 11.69 18.40 -11.74
C ASP A 3 13.08 18.45 -12.40
N LYS A 4 13.86 19.52 -12.15
CA LYS A 4 15.22 19.66 -12.67
C LYS A 4 16.09 18.44 -12.35
N ILE A 5 16.15 18.02 -11.08
CA ILE A 5 16.95 16.86 -10.67
C ILE A 5 16.49 15.59 -11.41
N VAL A 6 15.18 15.39 -11.53
CA VAL A 6 14.61 14.21 -12.21
C VAL A 6 15.06 14.14 -13.68
N LYS A 7 15.05 15.29 -14.37
CA LYS A 7 15.51 15.41 -15.77
C LYS A 7 17.02 15.22 -15.87
N ASP A 8 17.78 15.92 -15.04
CA ASP A 8 19.25 15.90 -15.05
C ASP A 8 19.81 14.50 -14.75
N THR A 9 19.10 13.69 -13.95
CA THR A 9 19.51 12.33 -13.57
C THR A 9 18.74 11.21 -14.30
N ASN A 10 17.91 11.55 -15.30
CA ASN A 10 17.03 10.60 -16.01
C ASN A 10 16.29 9.63 -15.06
N SER A 11 15.82 10.15 -13.94
CA SER A 11 15.25 9.34 -12.86
C SER A 11 13.73 9.26 -12.94
N THR A 12 13.13 8.29 -12.26
CA THR A 12 11.67 8.20 -12.10
C THR A 12 11.30 8.61 -10.67
N ARG A 13 10.45 9.63 -10.52
CA ARG A 13 9.88 10.02 -9.22
C ARG A 13 8.71 9.10 -8.87
N LEU A 14 8.76 8.48 -7.69
CA LEU A 14 7.65 7.73 -7.11
C LEU A 14 7.14 8.50 -5.88
N GLY A 15 6.11 9.32 -6.08
CA GLY A 15 5.52 10.14 -5.03
C GLY A 15 4.05 10.41 -5.31
N GLY A 16 3.29 10.55 -4.23
CA GLY A 16 1.84 10.72 -4.25
C GLY A 16 1.34 11.92 -3.48
N THR A 17 0.02 12.06 -3.43
CA THR A 17 -0.67 13.09 -2.62
C THR A 17 -0.50 12.86 -1.12
N ASP A 18 -0.36 11.59 -0.73
CA ASP A 18 -0.11 11.17 0.64
C ASP A 18 0.83 9.94 0.71
N ARG A 19 0.98 9.40 1.93
CA ARG A 19 1.81 8.21 2.18
C ARG A 19 1.23 6.93 1.59
N TYR A 20 -0.09 6.81 1.47
CA TYR A 20 -0.77 5.63 0.95
C TYR A 20 -0.64 5.57 -0.58
N ASP A 21 -0.84 6.69 -1.28
CA ASP A 21 -0.62 6.79 -2.73
C ASP A 21 0.86 6.59 -3.09
N THR A 22 1.77 7.19 -2.31
CA THR A 22 3.22 6.94 -2.47
C THR A 22 3.55 5.46 -2.29
N ASN A 23 3.05 4.82 -1.22
CA ASN A 23 3.26 3.40 -0.96
C ASN A 23 2.71 2.53 -2.10
N LYS A 24 1.48 2.78 -2.58
CA LYS A 24 0.88 2.10 -3.73
C LYS A 24 1.76 2.22 -4.99
N LYS A 25 2.28 3.41 -5.30
CA LYS A 25 3.17 3.63 -6.45
C LYS A 25 4.48 2.84 -6.35
N ILE A 26 5.07 2.78 -5.16
CA ILE A 26 6.28 1.98 -4.88
C ILE A 26 5.98 0.49 -5.09
N ILE A 27 4.86 0.00 -4.53
CA ILE A 27 4.46 -1.41 -4.65
C ILE A 27 4.25 -1.79 -6.12
N ASN A 28 3.49 -0.98 -6.86
CA ASN A 28 3.25 -1.22 -8.29
C ASN A 28 4.54 -1.23 -9.13
N LYS A 29 5.55 -0.43 -8.74
CA LYS A 29 6.80 -0.34 -9.49
C LYS A 29 7.76 -1.50 -9.22
N PHE A 30 7.87 -1.93 -7.96
CA PHE A 30 8.93 -2.87 -7.53
C PHE A 30 8.42 -4.26 -7.17
N TYR A 31 7.12 -4.41 -6.89
CA TYR A 31 6.52 -5.65 -6.41
C TYR A 31 5.34 -6.08 -7.31
N SER A 32 5.42 -5.79 -8.60
CA SER A 32 4.40 -6.20 -9.57
C SER A 32 4.26 -7.72 -9.58
N GLY A 33 3.05 -8.23 -9.38
CA GLY A 33 2.72 -9.66 -9.48
C GLY A 33 2.89 -10.47 -8.18
N VAL A 34 3.33 -9.85 -7.07
CA VAL A 34 3.31 -10.54 -5.77
C VAL A 34 1.87 -10.79 -5.33
N LYS A 35 1.63 -11.92 -4.68
CA LYS A 35 0.32 -12.31 -4.15
C LYS A 35 0.30 -12.41 -2.62
N GLU A 36 1.45 -12.22 -1.99
CA GLU A 36 1.59 -12.18 -0.54
C GLU A 36 1.92 -10.75 -0.12
N PHE A 37 1.13 -10.20 0.79
CA PHE A 37 1.32 -8.85 1.29
C PHE A 37 1.36 -8.84 2.81
N TYR A 38 2.19 -7.94 3.33
CA TYR A 38 2.16 -7.52 4.72
C TYR A 38 1.34 -6.24 4.83
N ILE A 39 0.58 -6.08 5.90
CA ILE A 39 -0.13 -4.82 6.20
C ILE A 39 0.38 -4.28 7.54
N ALA A 40 0.57 -2.97 7.60
CA ALA A 40 0.98 -2.26 8.80
C ALA A 40 0.29 -0.91 8.88
N SER A 41 0.17 -0.35 10.08
CA SER A 41 -0.48 0.94 10.28
C SER A 41 0.21 2.05 9.48
N GLY A 42 -0.58 2.86 8.78
CA GLY A 42 -0.10 4.07 8.13
C GLY A 42 0.20 5.21 9.09
N THR A 43 -0.26 5.14 10.34
CA THR A 43 -0.07 6.18 11.38
C THR A 43 1.00 5.79 12.39
N ASP A 44 1.08 4.51 12.78
CA ASP A 44 2.16 3.94 13.60
C ASP A 44 3.18 3.21 12.71
N LEU A 45 4.15 3.98 12.21
CA LEU A 45 5.12 3.51 11.22
C LEU A 45 6.22 2.61 11.81
N VAL A 46 6.27 2.41 13.13
CA VAL A 46 7.31 1.56 13.76
C VAL A 46 7.20 0.13 13.25
N TYR A 47 5.98 -0.39 13.08
CA TYR A 47 5.74 -1.74 12.57
C TYR A 47 6.14 -1.91 11.10
N ALA A 48 5.86 -0.90 10.26
CA ALA A 48 6.29 -0.91 8.86
C ALA A 48 7.83 -0.86 8.76
N LEU A 49 8.47 -0.08 9.63
CA LEU A 49 9.93 0.05 9.70
C LEU A 49 10.58 -1.30 10.06
N VAL A 50 10.17 -1.93 11.16
CA VAL A 50 10.76 -3.21 11.59
C VAL A 50 10.40 -4.36 10.65
N GLY A 51 9.17 -4.35 10.12
CA GLY A 51 8.66 -5.38 9.20
C GLY A 51 9.34 -5.37 7.82
N SER A 52 9.99 -4.26 7.43
CA SER A 52 10.61 -4.10 6.10
C SER A 52 11.62 -5.21 5.77
N THR A 53 12.34 -5.70 6.78
CA THR A 53 13.33 -6.78 6.63
C THR A 53 12.68 -8.12 6.30
N VAL A 54 11.56 -8.44 6.94
CA VAL A 54 10.79 -9.69 6.71
C VAL A 54 10.05 -9.62 5.38
N ALA A 55 9.57 -8.43 5.01
CA ALA A 55 8.86 -8.21 3.77
C ALA A 55 9.77 -8.09 2.53
N LYS A 56 11.08 -8.33 2.62
CA LYS A 56 12.06 -8.07 1.54
C LYS A 56 11.61 -8.46 0.11
N ASN A 57 11.04 -9.66 -0.05
CA ASN A 57 10.61 -10.21 -1.34
C ASN A 57 9.11 -9.99 -1.65
N ASN A 58 8.39 -9.37 -0.72
CA ASN A 58 6.97 -9.05 -0.77
C ASN A 58 6.79 -7.54 -0.54
N ALA A 59 5.55 -7.07 -0.44
CA ALA A 59 5.29 -5.65 -0.16
C ALA A 59 4.63 -5.44 1.22
N ILE A 60 4.97 -4.33 1.86
CA ILE A 60 4.21 -3.78 2.98
C ILE A 60 3.25 -2.73 2.44
N VAL A 61 1.96 -2.94 2.67
CA VAL A 61 0.89 -1.98 2.40
C VAL A 61 0.62 -1.20 3.67
N LEU A 62 0.71 0.12 3.59
CA LEU A 62 0.27 1.00 4.67
C LEU A 62 -1.25 1.09 4.67
N VAL A 63 -1.86 0.85 5.82
CA VAL A 63 -3.32 0.83 5.95
C VAL A 63 -3.81 1.70 7.10
N ASP A 64 -4.97 2.31 6.87
CA ASP A 64 -5.81 3.02 7.83
C ASP A 64 -7.24 3.10 7.26
N ASN A 65 -8.20 3.64 8.01
CA ASN A 65 -9.61 3.75 7.59
C ASN A 65 -9.74 4.38 6.19
N ASP A 66 -9.09 5.52 5.96
CA ASP A 66 -9.21 6.27 4.70
C ASP A 66 -8.12 5.92 3.66
N SER A 67 -7.34 4.88 3.93
CA SER A 67 -6.31 4.43 2.99
C SER A 67 -6.90 3.71 1.79
N ASN A 68 -6.30 3.93 0.61
CA ASN A 68 -6.63 3.17 -0.59
C ASN A 68 -6.04 1.76 -0.51
N LYS A 69 -6.90 0.77 -0.31
CA LYS A 69 -6.51 -0.65 -0.14
C LYS A 69 -6.49 -1.44 -1.45
N SER A 70 -6.68 -0.78 -2.62
CA SER A 70 -6.87 -1.45 -3.91
C SER A 70 -5.72 -2.36 -4.33
N VAL A 71 -4.51 -2.13 -3.79
CA VAL A 71 -3.32 -2.94 -4.05
C VAL A 71 -3.47 -4.38 -3.53
N LEU A 72 -4.38 -4.60 -2.59
CA LEU A 72 -4.66 -5.91 -1.99
C LEU A 72 -5.61 -6.78 -2.83
N LYS A 73 -6.14 -6.27 -3.96
CA LYS A 73 -7.01 -7.07 -4.84
C LYS A 73 -6.29 -8.35 -5.29
N SER A 74 -7.00 -9.49 -5.25
CA SER A 74 -6.47 -10.81 -5.65
C SER A 74 -5.25 -11.29 -4.85
N THR A 75 -5.01 -10.73 -3.67
CA THR A 75 -4.01 -11.23 -2.71
C THR A 75 -4.40 -12.60 -2.18
N THR A 76 -3.46 -13.56 -2.20
CA THR A 76 -3.68 -14.92 -1.69
C THR A 76 -3.35 -15.06 -0.21
N LYS A 77 -2.47 -14.20 0.31
CA LYS A 77 -2.04 -14.23 1.70
C LYS A 77 -1.78 -12.83 2.22
N LEU A 78 -2.37 -12.53 3.38
CA LEU A 78 -2.22 -11.27 4.08
C LEU A 78 -1.64 -11.53 5.47
N THR A 79 -0.59 -10.81 5.85
CA THR A 79 0.01 -10.90 7.19
C THR A 79 -0.01 -9.51 7.84
N ALA A 80 -0.72 -9.38 8.96
CA ALA A 80 -0.73 -8.14 9.73
C ALA A 80 0.51 -8.05 10.62
N ILE A 81 1.13 -6.86 10.64
CA ILE A 81 2.25 -6.55 11.53
C ILE A 81 1.84 -5.41 12.46
N GLY A 82 1.87 -5.69 13.76
CA GLY A 82 1.55 -4.72 14.80
C GLY A 82 0.07 -4.61 15.11
N ASN A 83 -0.32 -3.46 15.65
CA ASN A 83 -1.67 -3.20 16.10
C ASN A 83 -2.50 -2.59 14.96
N LEU A 84 -3.52 -3.33 14.52
CA LEU A 84 -4.53 -2.87 13.57
C LEU A 84 -5.91 -3.15 14.17
N SER A 85 -6.85 -2.22 14.00
CA SER A 85 -8.21 -2.43 14.47
C SER A 85 -8.92 -3.49 13.62
N ASP A 86 -9.88 -4.19 14.23
CA ASP A 86 -10.68 -5.19 13.52
C ASP A 86 -11.38 -4.60 12.29
N SER A 87 -11.84 -3.34 12.38
CA SER A 87 -12.43 -2.61 11.25
C SER A 87 -11.48 -2.55 10.05
N ILE A 88 -10.22 -2.16 10.27
CA ILE A 88 -9.21 -2.05 9.20
C ILE A 88 -8.88 -3.45 8.65
N LEU A 89 -8.75 -4.45 9.52
CA LEU A 89 -8.50 -5.83 9.10
C LEU A 89 -9.64 -6.36 8.21
N GLN A 90 -10.90 -6.11 8.58
CA GLN A 90 -12.04 -6.52 7.77
C GLN A 90 -12.11 -5.78 6.43
N GLN A 91 -11.83 -4.47 6.40
CA GLN A 91 -11.73 -3.73 5.14
C GLN A 91 -10.68 -4.36 4.20
N CYS A 92 -9.49 -4.67 4.73
CA CYS A 92 -8.45 -5.34 3.94
C CYS A 92 -8.90 -6.71 3.42
N LEU A 93 -9.54 -7.54 4.26
CA LEU A 93 -10.04 -8.86 3.88
C LEU A 93 -11.19 -8.81 2.87
N ASN A 94 -12.02 -7.77 2.90
CA ASN A 94 -13.10 -7.60 1.92
C ASN A 94 -12.53 -7.29 0.54
N VAL A 95 -11.52 -6.41 0.47
CA VAL A 95 -10.82 -6.09 -0.77
C VAL A 95 -10.14 -7.32 -1.39
N THR A 96 -9.52 -8.19 -0.59
CA THR A 96 -8.89 -9.40 -1.14
C THR A 96 -9.92 -10.34 -1.77
N LYS A 97 -11.14 -10.41 -1.22
CA LYS A 97 -12.25 -11.23 -1.70
C LYS A 97 -13.05 -10.60 -2.85
N ASN A 98 -12.65 -9.41 -3.34
CA ASN A 98 -13.43 -8.60 -4.29
C ASN A 98 -14.85 -8.24 -3.80
N ILE A 99 -15.07 -8.21 -2.48
CA ILE A 99 -16.28 -7.65 -1.90
C ILE A 99 -15.97 -6.16 -1.72
N GLY A 100 -16.52 -5.33 -2.63
CA GLY A 100 -16.12 -3.94 -2.83
C GLY A 100 -15.92 -3.13 -1.54
N ASP A 101 -14.78 -2.44 -1.44
CA ASP A 101 -14.53 -1.41 -0.44
C ASP A 101 -15.26 -0.13 -0.89
N SER A 102 -16.13 0.39 -0.03
CA SER A 102 -17.03 1.53 -0.29
C SER A 102 -16.31 2.85 -0.58
N ASN A 103 -14.98 2.89 -0.50
CA ASN A 103 -14.16 4.09 -0.66
C ASN A 103 -13.49 4.18 -2.04
N THR A 104 -14.03 3.48 -3.05
CA THR A 104 -13.56 3.62 -4.43
C THR A 104 -14.31 4.78 -5.09
N GLU A 105 -13.84 6.02 -4.92
CA GLU A 105 -14.21 7.10 -5.82
C GLU A 105 -13.64 6.78 -7.22
N GLU A 106 -14.51 6.19 -8.05
CA GLU A 106 -14.38 6.23 -9.50
C GLU A 106 -14.50 7.69 -9.96
N ASN A 107 -13.39 8.41 -10.01
CA ASN A 107 -13.30 9.57 -10.90
C ASN A 107 -13.01 9.05 -12.32
N ILE A 108 -14.09 8.65 -13.00
CA ILE A 108 -14.15 8.59 -14.46
C ILE A 108 -14.74 9.93 -14.91
N GLN A 109 -13.87 10.86 -15.31
CA GLN A 109 -14.09 11.82 -16.39
C GLN A 109 -12.76 12.40 -16.86
#